data_AF-A0A0U4NX62-F1
#
_entry.id   AF-A0A0U4NX62-F1
#
_cell.length_a   1.000
_cell.length_b   1.000
_cell.length_c   1.000
_cell.angle_alpha   90.00
_cell.angle_beta   90.00
_cell.angle_gamma   90.00
#
_symmetry.space_group_name_H-M   'P 1'
#
loop_
_entity.id
_entity.type
_entity.pdbx_description
1 polymer ?
#
loop_
_entity_poly.entity_id
_entity_poly.type
_entity_poly.pdbx_seq_one_letter_code
_entity_poly.pdbx_strand_id
1 'polypeptide(L)'
;MLLGGLWHGASWNFIIWGGIHGVALAVNRYFGQLDSNIYMVAIFKNKLIAWALTMVVVFVAWVFFRAVDFNTAMLMFRSIFQYSPGWLETKLSPSFFELLLFYVLLQYLVHTTTVGFENYIKRPFTLSLIVASLVLYSLVYYVDGNDFIYFHF
;
A
#
# COMPACT_ATOMS: atom_id res chain seq x y z
N MET A 1 -8.07 -9.61 14.03
CA MET A 1 -7.85 -9.72 12.58
C MET A 1 -7.23 -11.07 12.15
N LEU A 2 -6.96 -12.00 13.09
CA LEU A 2 -6.45 -13.35 12.76
C LEU A 2 -7.36 -14.15 11.81
N LEU A 3 -8.67 -14.16 12.05
CA LEU A 3 -9.64 -14.79 11.15
C LEU A 3 -9.63 -14.15 9.75
N GLY A 4 -9.41 -12.84 9.67
CA GLY A 4 -9.24 -12.14 8.39
C GLY A 4 -7.96 -12.59 7.67
N GLY A 5 -6.86 -12.81 8.39
CA GLY A 5 -5.66 -13.43 7.84
C GLY A 5 -5.94 -14.84 7.32
N LEU A 6 -6.52 -15.71 8.15
CA LEU A 6 -6.85 -17.09 7.77
C LEU A 6 -7.82 -17.19 6.58
N TRP A 7 -8.67 -16.18 6.36
CA TRP A 7 -9.51 -16.10 5.16
C TRP A 7 -8.68 -15.92 3.87
N HIS A 8 -7.52 -15.27 3.94
CA HIS A 8 -6.63 -15.09 2.80
C HIS A 8 -5.75 -16.31 2.49
N GLY A 9 -5.52 -17.20 3.45
CA GLY A 9 -4.80 -18.45 3.21
C GLY A 9 -4.36 -19.18 4.48
N ALA A 10 -4.05 -20.47 4.34
CA ALA A 10 -3.72 -21.38 5.44
C ALA A 10 -2.19 -21.46 5.73
N SER A 11 -1.48 -20.32 5.67
CA SER A 11 -0.05 -20.26 5.96
C SER A 11 0.26 -19.43 7.21
N TRP A 12 1.44 -19.65 7.81
CA TRP A 12 1.91 -18.87 8.97
C TRP A 12 2.00 -17.37 8.68
N ASN A 13 2.32 -17.01 7.44
CA ASN A 13 2.41 -15.63 6.97
C ASN A 13 1.09 -14.88 7.17
N PHE A 14 -0.04 -15.50 6.83
CA PHE A 14 -1.35 -14.88 6.98
C PHE A 14 -1.80 -14.76 8.44
N ILE A 15 -1.42 -15.71 9.30
CA ILE A 15 -1.64 -15.61 10.74
C ILE A 15 -0.86 -14.42 11.32
N ILE A 16 0.43 -14.31 10.99
CA ILE A 16 1.28 -13.20 11.44
C ILE A 16 0.75 -11.87 10.91
N TRP A 17 0.40 -11.79 9.64
CA TRP A 17 -0.22 -10.61 9.02
C TRP A 17 -1.49 -10.17 9.77
N GLY A 18 -2.41 -11.10 10.00
CA GLY A 18 -3.66 -10.83 10.74
C GLY A 18 -3.41 -10.49 12.20
N GLY A 19 -2.33 -11.02 12.79
CA GLY A 19 -1.87 -10.71 14.13
C GLY A 19 -1.35 -9.28 14.25
N ILE A 20 -0.46 -8.86 13.34
CA ILE A 20 0.09 -7.50 13.28
C ILE A 20 -1.03 -6.46 13.20
N HIS A 21 -1.97 -6.63 12.26
CA HIS A 21 -3.11 -5.71 12.13
C HIS A 21 -4.02 -5.73 13.35
N GLY A 22 -4.23 -6.90 13.96
CA GLY A 22 -5.01 -7.05 15.17
C GLY A 22 -4.42 -6.28 16.35
N VAL A 23 -3.11 -6.46 16.60
CA VAL A 23 -2.38 -5.76 17.65
C VAL A 23 -2.34 -4.26 17.38
N ALA A 24 -2.04 -3.84 16.15
CA ALA A 24 -2.01 -2.43 15.78
C ALA A 24 -3.36 -1.74 16.02
N LEU A 25 -4.48 -2.39 15.67
CA LEU A 25 -5.82 -1.88 15.95
C LEU A 25 -6.13 -1.82 17.45
N ALA A 26 -5.72 -2.83 18.23
CA ALA A 26 -5.90 -2.84 19.68
C ALA A 26 -5.13 -1.69 20.34
N VAL A 27 -3.86 -1.50 19.96
CA VAL A 27 -3.00 -0.39 20.38
C VAL A 27 -3.63 0.95 20.01
N ASN A 28 -4.05 1.13 18.76
CA ASN A 28 -4.68 2.36 18.29
C ASN A 28 -5.96 2.69 19.08
N ARG A 29 -6.81 1.70 19.37
CA ARG A 29 -8.01 1.88 20.18
C ARG A 29 -7.67 2.26 21.63
N TYR A 30 -6.70 1.58 22.22
CA TYR A 30 -6.25 1.86 23.58
C TYR A 30 -5.75 3.31 23.72
N PHE A 31 -4.79 3.74 22.88
CA PHE A 31 -4.27 5.10 22.90
C PHE A 31 -5.32 6.16 22.50
N GLY A 32 -6.29 5.80 21.66
CA GLY A 32 -7.41 6.67 21.30
C GLY A 32 -8.33 7.01 22.47
N GLN A 33 -8.45 6.12 23.46
CA GLN A 33 -9.29 6.31 24.64
C GLN A 33 -8.60 7.07 25.78
N LEU A 34 -7.27 7.16 25.77
CA LEU A 34 -6.51 7.84 26.82
C LEU A 34 -6.53 9.36 26.64
N ASP A 35 -6.41 10.08 27.75
CA ASP A 35 -6.30 11.54 27.76
C ASP A 35 -4.98 12.00 27.13
N SER A 36 -5.06 13.02 26.28
CA SER A 36 -3.93 13.65 25.60
C SER A 36 -3.00 14.42 26.56
N ASN A 37 -3.42 14.64 27.81
CA ASN A 37 -2.58 15.21 28.85
C ASN A 37 -1.38 14.32 29.24
N ILE A 38 -1.41 13.04 28.88
CA ILE A 38 -0.27 12.13 29.03
C ILE A 38 0.69 12.38 27.88
N TYR A 39 1.94 12.79 28.18
CA TYR A 39 2.94 13.17 27.17
C TYR A 39 3.11 12.14 26.04
N MET A 40 3.19 10.85 26.36
CA MET A 40 3.27 9.80 25.34
C MET A 40 2.02 9.75 24.45
N VAL A 41 0.82 9.88 25.03
CA VAL A 41 -0.43 9.87 24.27
C VAL A 41 -0.49 11.06 23.31
N ALA A 42 0.00 12.23 23.71
CA ALA A 42 0.12 13.39 22.84
C ALA A 42 1.02 13.13 21.61
N ILE A 43 2.15 12.43 21.80
CA ILE A 43 3.04 12.02 20.71
C ILE A 43 2.33 11.06 19.76
N PHE A 44 1.67 10.02 20.29
CA PHE A 44 0.94 9.05 19.47
C PHE A 44 -0.25 9.65 18.72
N LYS A 45 -0.87 10.72 19.26
CA LYS A 45 -1.96 11.46 18.61
C LYS A 45 -1.49 12.54 17.63
N ASN A 46 -0.18 12.82 17.56
CA ASN A 46 0.35 13.72 16.54
C ASN A 46 0.10 13.11 15.15
N LYS A 47 -0.55 13.86 14.26
CA LYS A 47 -0.98 13.38 12.94
C LYS A 47 0.16 12.78 12.11
N LEU A 48 1.33 13.41 12.09
CA LEU A 48 2.46 12.96 11.29
C LEU A 48 3.05 11.67 11.85
N ILE A 49 3.17 11.59 13.18
CA ILE A 49 3.70 10.41 13.86
C ILE A 49 2.72 9.23 13.73
N ALA A 50 1.43 9.46 13.96
CA ALA A 50 0.39 8.45 13.79
C ALA A 50 0.36 7.90 12.36
N TRP A 51 0.46 8.78 11.36
CA TRP A 51 0.56 8.39 9.95
C TRP A 51 1.83 7.56 9.68
N ALA A 52 3.00 8.03 10.13
CA ALA A 52 4.27 7.33 9.91
C ALA A 52 4.27 5.95 10.57
N LEU A 53 3.80 5.83 11.81
CA LEU A 53 3.63 4.55 12.51
C LEU A 53 2.70 3.61 11.76
N THR A 54 1.57 4.14 11.26
CA THR A 54 0.63 3.35 10.46
C THR A 54 1.29 2.82 9.19
N MET A 55 2.03 3.67 8.46
CA MET A 55 2.74 3.27 7.25
C MET A 55 3.78 2.19 7.55
N VAL A 56 4.57 2.33 8.61
CA VAL A 56 5.55 1.30 9.01
C VAL A 56 4.87 -0.02 9.32
N VAL A 57 3.79 -0.02 10.10
CA VAL A 57 3.02 -1.23 10.41
C VAL A 57 2.49 -1.89 9.14
N VAL A 58 1.92 -1.11 8.23
CA VAL A 58 1.35 -1.61 6.97
C VAL A 58 2.44 -2.18 6.07
N PHE A 59 3.58 -1.49 5.91
CA PHE A 59 4.68 -1.97 5.08
C PHE A 59 5.30 -3.25 5.62
N VAL A 60 5.50 -3.34 6.94
CA VAL A 60 5.96 -4.57 7.58
C VAL A 60 4.96 -5.70 7.37
N ALA A 61 3.66 -5.44 7.55
CA ALA A 61 2.63 -6.43 7.30
C ALA A 61 2.62 -6.91 5.84
N TRP A 62 2.76 -6.00 4.86
CA TRP A 62 2.77 -6.35 3.44
C TRP A 62 3.88 -7.33 3.05
N VAL A 63 5.02 -7.34 3.72
CA VAL A 63 6.07 -8.35 3.49
C VAL A 63 5.54 -9.75 3.75
N PHE A 64 4.88 -9.98 4.89
CA PHE A 64 4.28 -11.28 5.20
C PHE A 64 3.14 -11.62 4.24
N PHE A 65 2.37 -10.64 3.79
CA PHE A 65 1.29 -10.87 2.84
C PHE A 65 1.79 -11.33 1.47
N ARG A 66 2.92 -10.78 1.00
CA ARG A 66 3.47 -11.05 -0.33
C ARG A 66 4.40 -12.27 -0.38
N ALA A 67 5.12 -12.53 0.71
CA ALA A 67 6.09 -13.62 0.73
C ALA A 67 5.40 -14.99 0.59
N VAL A 68 5.99 -15.86 -0.22
CA VAL A 68 5.47 -17.23 -0.47
C VAL A 68 5.47 -18.06 0.82
N ASP A 69 6.49 -17.88 1.66
CA ASP A 69 6.63 -18.57 2.94
C ASP A 69 7.33 -17.66 3.99
N PHE A 70 7.40 -18.15 5.22
CA PHE A 70 7.97 -17.40 6.34
C PHE A 70 9.48 -17.13 6.20
N ASN A 71 10.24 -18.09 5.67
CA ASN A 71 11.68 -17.91 5.46
C ASN A 71 11.92 -16.84 4.40
N THR A 72 11.14 -16.85 3.32
CA THR A 72 11.19 -15.82 2.28
C THR A 72 10.87 -14.44 2.87
N ALA A 73 9.86 -14.31 3.74
CA ALA A 73 9.56 -13.04 4.43
C ALA A 73 10.76 -12.53 5.25
N MET A 74 11.42 -13.42 6.00
CA MET A 74 12.59 -13.07 6.79
C MET A 74 13.80 -12.68 5.92
N LEU A 75 13.99 -13.34 4.79
CA LEU A 75 15.00 -12.96 3.80
C LEU A 75 14.72 -11.57 3.25
N MET A 76 13.48 -11.26 2.90
CA MET A 76 13.09 -9.91 2.43
C MET A 76 13.43 -8.84 3.47
N PHE A 77 13.16 -9.06 4.76
CA PHE A 77 13.56 -8.12 5.81
C PHE A 77 15.07 -7.95 5.94
N ARG A 78 15.85 -9.04 5.83
CA ARG A 78 17.31 -8.96 5.85
C ARG A 78 17.85 -8.15 4.68
N SER A 79 17.27 -8.33 3.49
CA SER A 79 17.66 -7.62 2.27
C SER A 79 17.48 -6.11 2.38
N ILE A 80 16.58 -5.60 3.24
CA ILE A 80 16.42 -4.15 3.47
C ILE A 80 17.72 -3.52 4.00
N PHE A 81 18.49 -4.27 4.81
CA PHE A 81 19.73 -3.80 5.43
C PHE A 81 20.99 -4.24 4.69
N GLN A 82 20.84 -5.02 3.62
CA GLN A 82 21.95 -5.49 2.80
C GLN A 82 22.05 -4.64 1.53
N TYR A 83 23.27 -4.22 1.20
CA TYR A 83 23.53 -3.62 -0.10
C TYR A 83 23.42 -4.72 -1.16
N SER A 84 22.50 -4.53 -2.11
CA SER A 84 22.42 -5.35 -3.32
C SER A 84 22.49 -4.44 -4.54
N PRO A 85 23.40 -4.73 -5.50
CA PRO A 85 23.41 -4.04 -6.78
C PRO A 85 22.19 -4.41 -7.65
N GLY A 86 21.29 -5.27 -7.14
CA GLY A 86 20.12 -5.77 -7.86
C GLY A 86 19.19 -4.69 -8.43
N TRP A 87 19.23 -3.45 -7.94
CA TRP A 87 18.56 -2.31 -8.57
C TRP A 87 18.98 -2.10 -10.04
N LEU A 88 20.25 -2.37 -10.35
CA LEU A 88 20.81 -2.30 -11.71
C LEU A 88 20.35 -3.47 -12.60
N GLU A 89 19.89 -4.57 -12.00
CA GLU A 89 19.36 -5.76 -12.69
C GLU A 89 17.84 -5.89 -12.56
N THR A 90 17.16 -4.90 -11.98
CA THR A 90 15.70 -4.92 -11.95
C THR A 90 15.15 -4.80 -13.37
N LYS A 91 14.03 -5.47 -13.65
CA LYS A 91 13.25 -5.25 -14.90
C LYS A 91 12.67 -3.84 -15.00
N LEU A 92 12.80 -3.03 -13.94
CA LEU A 92 12.32 -1.67 -13.87
C LEU A 92 13.37 -0.77 -14.51
N SER A 93 13.12 -0.36 -15.76
CA SER A 93 13.95 0.61 -16.45
C SER A 93 14.01 1.92 -15.66
N PRO A 94 15.07 2.75 -15.79
CA PRO A 94 15.10 4.09 -15.19
C PRO A 94 13.85 4.93 -15.51
N SER A 95 13.27 4.74 -16.69
CA SER A 95 12.01 5.37 -17.11
C SER A 95 10.80 5.01 -16.24
N PHE A 96 10.82 3.89 -15.50
CA PHE A 96 9.80 3.58 -14.49
C PHE A 96 9.75 4.66 -13.41
N PHE A 97 10.89 5.12 -12.91
CA PHE A 97 10.95 6.13 -11.86
C PHE A 97 10.54 7.51 -12.38
N GLU A 98 10.90 7.83 -13.62
CA GLU A 98 10.45 9.04 -14.31
C GLU A 98 8.92 9.06 -14.46
N LEU A 99 8.34 7.93 -14.91
CA LEU A 99 6.89 7.75 -15.04
C LEU A 99 6.19 7.78 -13.68
N LEU A 100 6.78 7.21 -12.63
CA LEU A 100 6.26 7.26 -11.27
C LEU A 100 6.24 8.69 -10.75
N LEU A 101 7.32 9.44 -10.92
CA LEU A 101 7.39 10.85 -10.51
C LEU A 101 6.38 11.69 -11.30
N PHE A 102 6.26 11.45 -12.60
CA PHE A 102 5.25 12.09 -13.44
C PHE A 102 3.83 11.75 -13.00
N TYR A 103 3.56 10.49 -12.65
CA TYR A 103 2.27 10.05 -12.11
C TYR A 103 1.94 10.74 -10.78
N VAL A 104 2.89 10.82 -9.85
CA VAL A 104 2.71 11.53 -8.56
C VAL A 104 2.44 13.02 -8.79
N LEU A 105 3.18 13.65 -9.71
CA LEU A 105 2.96 15.03 -10.11
C LEU A 105 1.57 15.22 -10.72
N LEU A 106 1.16 14.37 -11.65
CA LEU A 106 -0.19 14.39 -12.22
C LEU A 106 -1.25 14.20 -11.14
N GLN A 107 -1.07 13.27 -10.21
CA GLN A 107 -2.02 13.04 -9.12
C GLN A 107 -2.11 14.26 -8.20
N TYR A 108 -0.99 14.92 -7.89
CA TYR A 108 -0.99 16.17 -7.14
C TYR A 108 -1.68 17.31 -7.89
N LEU A 109 -1.37 17.50 -9.18
CA LEU A 109 -2.00 18.51 -10.03
C LEU A 109 -3.50 18.24 -10.19
N VAL A 110 -3.89 16.99 -10.45
CA VAL A 110 -5.29 16.57 -10.48
C VAL A 110 -5.93 16.83 -9.13
N HIS A 111 -5.36 16.40 -8.00
CA HIS A 111 -5.97 16.61 -6.68
C HIS A 111 -6.14 18.09 -6.33
N THR A 112 -5.14 18.92 -6.63
CA THR A 112 -5.22 20.38 -6.42
C THR A 112 -6.18 21.09 -7.38
N THR A 113 -6.38 20.57 -8.59
CA THR A 113 -7.32 21.14 -9.58
C THR A 113 -8.72 20.53 -9.52
N THR A 114 -8.88 19.36 -8.88
CA THR A 114 -10.15 18.63 -8.81
C THR A 114 -10.98 18.93 -7.58
N VAL A 115 -10.43 19.65 -6.58
CA VAL A 115 -11.26 20.33 -5.58
C VAL A 115 -12.13 21.37 -6.31
N GLY A 116 -13.33 20.96 -6.71
CA GLY A 116 -14.25 21.73 -7.56
C GLY A 116 -14.38 21.27 -9.02
N PHE A 117 -13.74 20.16 -9.44
CA PHE A 117 -13.81 19.64 -10.83
C PHE A 117 -15.23 19.37 -11.30
N GLU A 118 -16.07 18.87 -10.38
CA GLU A 118 -17.45 18.50 -10.64
C GLU A 118 -18.27 19.68 -11.19
N ASN A 119 -17.87 20.92 -10.88
CA ASN A 119 -18.52 22.13 -11.36
C ASN A 119 -18.12 22.53 -12.79
N TYR A 120 -17.04 21.96 -13.34
CA TYR A 120 -16.49 22.33 -14.65
C TYR A 120 -16.71 21.25 -15.73
N ILE A 121 -17.01 20.00 -15.34
CA ILE A 121 -17.29 18.94 -16.31
C ILE A 121 -18.74 19.05 -16.81
N LYS A 122 -18.90 19.68 -17.97
CA LYS A 122 -20.22 19.80 -18.62
C LYS A 122 -20.74 18.47 -19.21
N ARG A 123 -19.89 17.45 -19.37
CA ARG A 123 -20.22 16.14 -19.98
C ARG A 123 -19.52 14.97 -19.26
N PRO A 124 -19.92 14.63 -18.02
CA PRO A 124 -19.24 13.62 -17.22
C PRO A 124 -19.29 12.23 -17.86
N PHE A 125 -20.38 11.90 -18.56
CA PHE A 125 -20.56 10.58 -19.19
C PHE A 125 -19.50 10.27 -20.27
N THR A 126 -19.25 11.21 -21.20
CA THR A 126 -18.29 10.99 -22.29
C THR A 126 -16.85 10.91 -21.78
N LEU A 127 -16.49 11.75 -20.80
CA LEU A 127 -15.16 11.70 -20.19
C LEU A 127 -14.95 10.38 -19.45
N SER A 128 -15.96 9.89 -18.72
CA SER A 128 -15.92 8.58 -18.07
C SER A 128 -15.78 7.44 -19.07
N LEU A 129 -16.42 7.51 -20.24
CA LEU A 129 -16.24 6.51 -21.29
C LEU A 129 -14.82 6.51 -21.85
N ILE A 130 -14.22 7.69 -22.08
CA ILE A 130 -12.84 7.79 -22.56
C ILE A 130 -11.86 7.23 -21.52
N VAL A 131 -12.01 7.63 -20.24
CA VAL A 131 -11.16 7.14 -19.15
C VAL A 131 -11.34 5.63 -18.97
N ALA A 132 -12.57 5.12 -18.96
CA ALA A 132 -12.84 3.69 -18.88
C ALA A 132 -12.22 2.93 -20.05
N SER A 133 -12.27 3.48 -21.27
CA SER A 133 -11.67 2.86 -22.47
C SER A 133 -10.14 2.84 -22.38
N LEU A 134 -9.52 3.90 -21.86
CA LEU A 134 -8.07 3.96 -21.63
C LEU A 134 -7.62 2.98 -20.53
N VAL A 135 -8.41 2.85 -19.47
CA VAL A 135 -8.15 1.86 -18.39
C VAL A 135 -8.33 0.44 -18.93
N LEU A 136 -9.36 0.16 -19.72
CA LEU A 136 -9.56 -1.15 -20.34
C LEU A 136 -8.42 -1.48 -21.31
N TYR A 137 -8.00 -0.51 -22.12
CA TYR A 137 -6.86 -0.67 -23.02
C TYR A 137 -5.56 -0.95 -22.24
N SER A 138 -5.29 -0.21 -21.15
CA SER A 138 -4.11 -0.48 -20.33
C SER A 138 -4.18 -1.84 -19.64
N LEU A 139 -5.36 -2.28 -19.18
CA LEU A 139 -5.55 -3.60 -18.61
C LEU A 139 -5.28 -4.72 -19.63
N VAL A 140 -5.74 -4.57 -20.87
CA VAL A 140 -5.53 -5.58 -21.93
C VAL A 140 -4.07 -5.68 -22.37
N TYR A 141 -3.35 -4.56 -22.39
CA TYR A 141 -1.99 -4.51 -22.95
C TYR A 141 -0.87 -4.62 -21.91
N TYR A 142 -1.08 -4.18 -20.66
CA TYR A 142 -0.04 -4.13 -19.64
C TYR A 142 -0.24 -5.12 -18.50
N VAL A 143 -1.40 -5.76 -18.37
CA VAL A 143 -1.56 -6.89 -17.46
C VAL A 143 -1.13 -8.14 -18.20
N ASP A 144 0.18 -8.40 -18.20
CA ASP A 144 0.66 -9.75 -18.45
C ASP A 144 -0.11 -10.69 -17.52
N GLY A 145 -0.64 -11.79 -18.07
CA GLY A 145 -1.48 -12.79 -17.38
C GLY A 145 -0.76 -13.59 -16.28
N ASN A 146 0.08 -12.93 -15.50
CA ASN A 146 0.54 -13.42 -14.22
C ASN A 146 -0.67 -13.55 -13.30
N ASP A 147 -0.72 -14.66 -12.58
CA ASP A 147 -1.76 -14.94 -11.61
C ASP A 147 -1.95 -13.74 -10.67
N PHE A 148 -3.22 -13.41 -10.39
CA PHE A 148 -3.56 -12.36 -9.45
C PHE A 148 -2.82 -12.61 -8.13
N ILE A 149 -2.36 -11.57 -7.43
CA ILE A 149 -1.53 -11.67 -6.20
C ILE A 149 -2.06 -12.69 -5.18
N TYR A 150 -3.38 -12.92 -5.15
CA TYR A 150 -4.04 -13.89 -4.29
C TYR A 150 -3.82 -15.36 -4.65
N PHE A 151 -3.36 -15.73 -5.85
CA PHE A 151 -3.21 -17.12 -6.28
C PHE A 151 -1.78 -17.66 -6.16
N HIS A 152 -0.86 -16.89 -5.57
CA HIS A 152 0.51 -17.33 -5.27
C HIS A 152 0.61 -17.94 -3.86
N PHE A 153 -0.21 -18.94 -3.55
CA PHE A 153 -0.11 -19.74 -2.32
C PHE A 153 0.41 -21.15 -2.57
#